data_AF-A0A7G8W3J0-F1
#
_entry.id   AF-A0A7G8W3J0-F1
#
_cell.length_a   1.000
_cell.length_b   1.000
_cell.length_c   1.000
_cell.angle_alpha   90.00
_cell.angle_beta   90.00
_cell.angle_gamma   90.00
#
_symmetry.space_group_name_H-M   'P 1'
#
loop_
_entity.id
_entity.type
_entity.pdbx_description
1 polymer ?
#
loop_
_entity_poly.entity_id
_entity_poly.type
_entity_poly.pdbx_seq_one_letter_code
_entity_poly.pdbx_strand_id
1 'polypeptide(L)'
;MNNVKRLLLSGWFAAALLVDACGGGGGGGGGGFAFLPVASTPESPAAPPAPAPVTAAVLVNGLVTFDSVPNTAGSLAYAATIQKPVRGATVQLVSTTQAVLATTTTDASGNYAASVPQGSTFFVRVRAALLNTGASSWDVTVRDNTQGEGVYALESGLVVAAGAAMQKDVNAPSGWSGTSYGTLRAAAPFAILDTIYMTQQKVLSVAPSTAFPPLKVLWSVNNLPASGNPALGQIGTTFFTASTTGAAIYVLGKADVDTDEYDASVIAHEWGHYYQSVFSRDDSPGGEHGSNDLLDRRVAFSEGWGNAWSGIALNRANYTDSAGPGQSIGLNANLAVGAVVAKGWFNEDSIQYVLWTLNQVAGFKPIHAAMAGPLKASAALTSVHSFNAALKTVSNSASTSLAPLLTSESIDSNSDAWGSIESNRGGSAVALPMYRTLTAGAALPNVCVSNALGSAVGDNKLGNYAYVRLSVLVAKAYQISVTGGGPATDPDFRVYNASGVVAKAEAVAPGSESASVALTPGEYVLAVTDYQNKASSTCFTVSAN
;
A
#
# COMPACT_ATOMS: atom_id res chain seq x y z
N MET A 1 17.06 35.59 -12.98
CA MET A 1 16.41 34.84 -14.07
C MET A 1 17.40 33.77 -14.52
N ASN A 2 16.93 32.53 -14.61
CA ASN A 2 17.69 31.27 -14.69
C ASN A 2 18.62 31.01 -13.49
N ASN A 3 18.22 30.08 -12.61
CA ASN A 3 19.10 28.99 -12.15
C ASN A 3 18.41 28.03 -11.15
N VAL A 4 18.76 26.76 -11.34
CA VAL A 4 18.70 25.59 -10.43
C VAL A 4 17.40 24.76 -10.37
N LYS A 5 17.41 23.61 -11.04
CA LYS A 5 16.76 22.37 -10.60
C LYS A 5 17.86 21.33 -10.35
N ARG A 6 18.15 21.01 -9.08
CA ARG A 6 18.87 19.78 -8.71
C ARG A 6 18.05 19.07 -7.67
N LEU A 7 17.54 17.90 -8.02
CA LEU A 7 17.05 16.91 -7.07
C LEU A 7 18.29 16.16 -6.58
N LEU A 8 18.72 16.38 -5.35
CA LEU A 8 19.80 15.62 -4.74
C LEU A 8 19.20 14.52 -3.87
N LEU A 9 19.54 13.27 -4.18
CA LEU A 9 19.24 12.09 -3.38
C LEU A 9 20.11 12.12 -2.11
N SER A 10 19.50 12.04 -0.93
CA SER A 10 20.23 11.98 0.33
C SER A 10 20.71 10.55 0.60
N GLY A 11 21.94 10.22 0.20
CA GLY A 11 22.62 8.97 0.57
C GLY A 11 23.56 9.17 1.76
N TRP A 12 23.39 8.37 2.82
CA TRP A 12 24.33 8.29 3.95
C TRP A 12 25.29 7.11 3.72
N PHE A 13 26.59 7.39 3.53
CA PHE A 13 27.65 6.39 3.60
C PHE A 13 28.19 6.35 5.04
N ALA A 14 27.98 5.24 5.75
CA ALA A 14 28.65 4.98 7.01
C ALA A 14 29.93 4.18 6.74
N ALA A 15 31.09 4.81 6.91
CA ALA A 15 32.39 4.15 6.93
C ALA A 15 32.70 3.73 8.38
N ALA A 16 32.77 2.43 8.64
CA ALA A 16 33.24 1.88 9.90
C ALA A 16 34.78 1.87 9.90
N LEU A 17 35.39 2.66 10.79
CA LEU A 17 36.82 2.58 11.12
C LEU A 17 36.96 1.86 12.46
N LEU A 18 37.55 0.67 12.41
CA LEU A 18 38.14 -0.06 13.53
C LEU A 18 39.41 0.65 13.98
N VAL A 19 39.53 0.98 15.27
CA VAL A 19 40.82 1.28 15.91
C VAL A 19 40.88 0.60 17.27
N ASP A 20 41.86 -0.29 17.39
CA ASP A 20 42.33 -0.93 18.61
C ASP A 20 42.80 0.09 19.65
N ALA A 21 42.48 -0.16 20.93
CA ALA A 21 43.11 0.52 22.06
C ALA A 21 43.68 -0.50 23.04
N CYS A 22 45.01 -0.56 23.09
CA CYS A 22 45.83 -1.27 24.06
C CYS A 22 46.59 -0.24 24.92
N GLY A 23 46.60 -0.44 26.23
CA GLY A 23 47.80 -0.25 27.06
C GLY A 23 47.96 1.02 27.91
N GLY A 24 47.91 0.82 29.24
CA GLY A 24 48.83 1.32 30.29
C GLY A 24 48.92 2.84 30.57
N GLY A 25 49.15 3.35 31.79
CA GLY A 25 49.51 2.80 33.09
C GLY A 25 50.24 3.89 33.93
N GLY A 26 50.07 3.88 35.26
CA GLY A 26 50.92 4.55 36.29
C GLY A 26 50.61 6.04 36.59
N GLY A 27 50.68 6.59 37.81
CA GLY A 27 51.08 6.10 39.13
C GLY A 27 51.70 7.25 39.98
N GLY A 28 51.38 7.33 41.29
CA GLY A 28 52.06 8.11 42.35
C GLY A 28 51.58 9.56 42.54
N GLY A 29 51.06 10.00 43.70
CA GLY A 29 51.66 10.05 45.06
C GLY A 29 52.06 11.52 45.32
N GLY A 30 51.55 12.30 46.27
CA GLY A 30 51.39 12.10 47.71
C GLY A 30 52.19 13.23 48.41
N GLY A 31 51.59 13.97 49.36
CA GLY A 31 52.34 14.90 50.22
C GLY A 31 51.55 16.15 50.62
N GLY A 32 50.95 16.12 51.81
CA GLY A 32 50.38 17.29 52.45
C GLY A 32 51.40 18.06 53.29
N PHE A 33 51.22 19.38 53.40
CA PHE A 33 51.69 20.19 54.51
C PHE A 33 50.68 21.31 54.76
N ALA A 34 50.21 21.41 56.00
CA ALA A 34 49.33 22.47 56.49
C ALA A 34 50.17 23.58 57.12
N PHE A 35 49.92 24.84 56.74
CA PHE A 35 50.30 26.03 57.49
C PHE A 35 49.16 27.07 57.45
N LEU A 36 49.04 27.79 58.56
CA LEU A 36 47.93 28.60 59.10
C LEU A 36 47.53 29.84 58.25
N PRO A 37 46.33 30.43 58.48
CA PRO A 37 45.71 31.37 57.56
C PRO A 37 46.29 32.79 57.68
N VAL A 38 46.58 33.40 56.53
CA VAL A 38 46.77 34.86 56.40
C VAL A 38 45.47 35.43 55.85
N ALA A 39 44.88 36.35 56.60
CA ALA A 39 43.71 37.12 56.17
C ALA A 39 44.05 37.93 54.91
N SER A 40 43.54 37.49 53.77
CA SER A 40 43.49 38.27 52.53
C SER A 40 42.08 38.84 52.39
N THR A 41 42.05 40.11 52.01
CA THR A 41 40.87 40.94 51.76
C THR A 41 39.83 40.25 50.88
N PRO A 42 38.51 40.48 51.09
CA PRO A 42 37.50 39.90 50.21
C PRO A 42 37.70 40.41 48.78
N GLU A 43 38.08 39.50 47.89
CA GLU A 43 38.04 39.71 46.45
C GLU A 43 36.57 39.81 46.05
N SER A 44 36.23 40.90 45.35
CA SER A 44 34.89 41.14 44.81
C SER A 44 34.43 39.89 44.02
N PRO A 45 33.20 39.39 44.23
CA PRO A 45 32.72 38.24 43.47
C PRO A 45 32.86 38.53 41.97
N ALA A 46 33.57 37.65 41.27
CA ALA A 46 33.68 37.69 39.82
C ALA A 46 32.27 37.75 39.22
N ALA A 47 32.05 38.72 38.34
CA ALA A 47 30.79 38.86 37.64
C ALA A 47 30.44 37.53 36.96
N PRO A 48 29.16 37.10 37.01
CA PRO A 48 28.73 35.90 36.30
C PRO A 48 29.12 36.02 34.81
N PRO A 49 29.52 34.93 34.14
CA PRO A 49 29.82 34.97 32.72
C PRO A 49 28.62 35.57 31.99
N ALA A 50 28.90 36.55 31.13
CA ALA A 50 27.87 37.17 30.32
C ALA A 50 27.05 36.07 29.61
N PRO A 51 25.71 36.17 29.57
CA PRO A 51 24.91 35.23 28.81
C PRO A 51 25.47 35.16 27.39
N ALA A 52 25.68 33.95 26.86
CA ALA A 52 26.03 33.78 25.46
C ALA A 52 25.04 34.60 24.61
N PRO A 53 25.50 35.37 23.61
CA PRO A 53 24.60 36.20 22.83
C PRO A 53 23.51 35.31 22.23
N VAL A 54 22.26 35.54 22.65
CA VAL A 54 21.10 34.95 22.01
C VAL A 54 21.13 35.43 20.56
N THR A 55 21.50 34.53 19.65
CA THR A 55 21.40 34.84 18.22
C THR A 55 19.92 35.06 17.95
N ALA A 56 19.58 36.29 17.54
CA ALA A 56 18.21 36.60 17.15
C ALA A 56 17.73 35.58 16.12
N ALA A 57 16.50 35.10 16.26
CA ALA A 57 15.93 34.10 15.36
C ALA A 57 15.00 34.78 14.35
N VAL A 58 14.98 34.27 13.12
CA VAL A 58 14.08 34.70 12.06
C VAL A 58 13.01 33.64 11.87
N LEU A 59 11.74 34.03 11.98
CA LEU A 59 10.62 33.16 11.61
C LEU A 59 10.50 33.08 10.09
N VAL A 60 10.65 31.88 9.54
CA VAL A 60 10.49 31.61 8.11
C VAL A 60 9.13 30.94 7.92
N ASN A 61 8.23 31.60 7.22
CA ASN A 61 6.95 31.04 6.80
C ASN A 61 6.91 30.85 5.28
N GLY A 62 6.04 29.98 4.78
CA GLY A 62 5.86 29.85 3.34
C GLY A 62 4.77 28.86 2.97
N LEU A 63 4.36 28.93 1.71
CA LEU A 63 3.43 28.01 1.07
C LEU A 63 4.19 27.05 0.16
N VAL A 64 3.95 25.75 0.31
CA VAL A 64 4.44 24.72 -0.61
C VAL A 64 3.31 24.22 -1.49
N THR A 65 3.52 24.29 -2.80
CA THR A 65 2.56 23.85 -3.83
C THR A 65 3.20 22.89 -4.83
N PHE A 66 2.37 22.15 -5.55
CA PHE A 66 2.74 21.39 -6.73
C PHE A 66 1.74 21.63 -7.85
N ASP A 67 2.22 21.59 -9.09
CA ASP A 67 1.37 21.60 -10.27
C ASP A 67 0.62 20.26 -10.38
N SER A 68 -0.68 20.27 -10.10
CA SER A 68 -1.58 19.13 -10.25
C SER A 68 -2.17 19.13 -11.65
N VAL A 69 -1.92 18.06 -12.41
CA VAL A 69 -2.51 17.83 -13.72
C VAL A 69 -3.74 16.92 -13.56
N PRO A 70 -4.97 17.39 -13.89
CA PRO A 70 -6.16 16.57 -13.74
C PRO A 70 -6.30 15.56 -14.89
N ASN A 71 -6.89 14.40 -14.60
CA ASN A 71 -7.13 13.31 -15.55
C ASN A 71 -8.61 12.90 -15.62
N THR A 72 -9.55 13.84 -15.44
CA THR A 72 -10.97 13.54 -15.18
C THR A 72 -11.68 12.69 -16.25
N ALA A 73 -11.11 12.59 -17.47
CA ALA A 73 -11.63 11.82 -18.58
C ALA A 73 -10.73 10.65 -19.02
N GLY A 74 -9.72 10.28 -18.22
CA GLY A 74 -8.71 9.28 -18.54
C GLY A 74 -7.38 9.91 -18.95
N SER A 75 -7.38 10.73 -20.00
CA SER A 75 -6.18 11.46 -20.45
C SER A 75 -5.78 12.59 -19.49
N LEU A 76 -4.49 12.93 -19.44
CA LEU A 76 -4.00 14.11 -18.71
C LEU A 76 -4.40 15.42 -19.41
N ALA A 77 -5.05 16.31 -18.69
CA ALA A 77 -5.48 17.62 -19.17
C ALA A 77 -4.49 18.72 -18.73
N TYR A 78 -3.31 18.79 -19.37
CA TYR A 78 -2.25 19.76 -19.03
C TYR A 78 -2.70 21.22 -19.06
N ALA A 79 -3.61 21.59 -19.96
CA ALA A 79 -4.16 22.95 -20.02
C ALA A 79 -4.98 23.34 -18.77
N ALA A 80 -5.45 22.35 -18.00
CA ALA A 80 -6.20 22.52 -16.76
C ALA A 80 -5.33 22.33 -15.50
N THR A 81 -4.00 22.42 -15.64
CA THR A 81 -3.07 22.35 -14.51
C THR A 81 -3.38 23.44 -13.49
N ILE A 82 -3.49 23.05 -12.22
CA ILE A 82 -3.67 23.98 -11.10
C ILE A 82 -2.62 23.71 -10.01
N GLN A 83 -2.23 24.74 -9.28
CA GLN A 83 -1.38 24.54 -8.09
C GLN A 83 -2.24 24.04 -6.93
N LYS A 84 -1.85 22.89 -6.36
CA LYS A 84 -2.42 22.36 -5.13
C LYS A 84 -1.40 22.41 -3.99
N PRO A 85 -1.85 22.52 -2.73
CA PRO A 85 -0.95 22.49 -1.59
C PRO A 85 -0.26 21.13 -1.46
N VAL A 86 1.02 21.12 -1.11
CA VAL A 86 1.68 19.91 -0.62
C VAL A 86 1.29 19.71 0.83
N ARG A 87 0.52 18.67 1.16
CA ARG A 87 -0.09 18.46 2.48
C ARG A 87 0.72 17.49 3.33
N GLY A 88 0.97 17.84 4.59
CA GLY A 88 1.64 16.95 5.57
C GLY A 88 3.11 16.58 5.29
N ALA A 89 3.75 17.18 4.29
CA ALA A 89 5.12 16.87 3.92
C ALA A 89 6.14 17.42 4.92
N THR A 90 7.25 16.70 5.09
CA THR A 90 8.38 17.15 5.91
C THR A 90 9.16 18.28 5.21
N VAL A 91 9.34 19.40 5.90
CA VAL A 91 10.10 20.56 5.42
C VAL A 91 11.35 20.75 6.29
N GLN A 92 12.50 20.95 5.65
CA GLN A 92 13.78 21.20 6.29
C GLN A 92 14.35 22.53 5.80
N LEU A 93 14.88 23.34 6.71
CA LEU A 93 15.70 24.50 6.37
C LEU A 93 17.16 24.07 6.49
N VAL A 94 17.90 24.05 5.39
CA VAL A 94 19.21 23.40 5.29
C VAL A 94 20.27 24.44 4.95
N SER A 95 21.36 24.46 5.72
CA SER A 95 22.48 25.38 5.52
C SER A 95 23.29 25.06 4.26
N THR A 96 24.18 25.96 3.89
CA THR A 96 25.18 25.74 2.82
C THR A 96 26.13 24.57 3.10
N THR A 97 26.28 24.15 4.36
CA THR A 97 27.08 23.00 4.78
C THR A 97 26.27 21.70 4.88
N GLN A 98 25.03 21.68 4.37
CA GLN A 98 24.08 20.56 4.44
C GLN A 98 23.59 20.23 5.87
N ALA A 99 23.82 21.11 6.85
CA ALA A 99 23.26 20.96 8.19
C ALA A 99 21.78 21.36 8.21
N VAL A 100 20.92 20.53 8.81
CA VAL A 100 19.51 20.87 9.02
C VAL A 100 19.41 21.85 10.18
N LEU A 101 19.04 23.09 9.88
CA LEU A 101 18.87 24.17 10.84
C LEU A 101 17.53 24.06 11.59
N ALA A 102 16.47 23.65 10.88
CA ALA A 102 15.15 23.41 11.43
C ALA A 102 14.39 22.36 10.61
N THR A 103 13.47 21.65 11.25
CA THR A 103 12.52 20.73 10.61
C THR A 103 11.10 21.09 11.05
N THR A 104 10.17 21.09 10.12
CA THR A 104 8.73 21.33 10.35
C THR A 104 7.92 20.49 9.35
N THR A 105 6.60 20.66 9.32
CA THR A 105 5.72 20.02 8.32
C THR A 105 4.79 21.04 7.70
N THR A 106 4.34 20.77 6.48
CA THR A 106 3.26 21.56 5.86
C THR A 106 1.91 21.18 6.45
N ASP A 107 1.05 22.16 6.73
CA ASP A 107 -0.34 21.93 7.12
C ASP A 107 -1.22 21.46 5.93
N ALA A 108 -2.53 21.31 6.16
CA ALA A 108 -3.48 20.88 5.12
C ALA A 108 -3.67 21.92 3.99
N SER A 109 -3.24 23.16 4.20
CA SER A 109 -3.22 24.23 3.20
C SER A 109 -1.84 24.43 2.58
N GLY A 110 -0.85 23.57 2.91
CA GLY A 110 0.51 23.64 2.39
C GLY A 110 1.41 24.66 3.07
N ASN A 111 0.94 25.32 4.14
CA ASN A 111 1.76 26.30 4.85
C ASN A 111 2.74 25.62 5.79
N TYR A 112 3.94 26.17 5.91
CA TYR A 112 4.92 25.76 6.91
C TYR A 112 5.48 26.98 7.64
N ALA A 113 5.99 26.75 8.85
CA ALA A 113 6.71 27.75 9.63
C ALA A 113 7.84 27.09 10.44
N ALA A 114 9.01 27.73 10.47
CA ALA A 114 10.17 27.32 11.26
C ALA A 114 11.09 28.51 11.57
N SER A 115 11.82 28.47 12.68
CA SER A 115 12.76 29.52 13.07
C SER A 115 14.21 29.10 12.79
N VAL A 116 15.03 30.02 12.27
CA VAL A 116 16.47 29.82 12.05
C VAL A 116 17.28 31.00 12.61
N PRO A 117 18.59 30.83 12.91
CA PRO A 117 19.43 31.93 13.35
C PRO A 117 19.51 33.07 12.32
N GLN A 118 19.39 34.31 12.75
CA GLN A 118 19.55 35.49 11.91
C GLN A 118 20.94 35.53 11.29
N GLY A 119 21.00 35.93 10.02
CA GLY A 119 22.22 35.94 9.20
C GLY A 119 22.60 34.58 8.62
N SER A 120 21.92 33.48 9.00
CA SER A 120 22.16 32.17 8.37
C SER A 120 21.77 32.18 6.89
N THR A 121 22.57 31.52 6.06
CA THR A 121 22.24 31.28 4.65
C THR A 121 21.78 29.83 4.50
N PHE A 122 20.58 29.63 3.96
CA PHE A 122 19.93 28.32 3.88
C PHE A 122 19.08 28.18 2.63
N PHE A 123 18.64 26.97 2.31
CA PHE A 123 17.57 26.71 1.37
C PHE A 123 16.47 25.87 2.04
N VAL A 124 15.25 26.01 1.54
CA VAL A 124 14.12 25.16 1.95
C VAL A 124 14.16 23.88 1.13
N ARG A 125 14.17 22.72 1.81
CA ARG A 125 14.05 21.37 1.26
C ARG A 125 12.72 20.77 1.71
N VAL A 126 11.83 20.50 0.77
CA VAL A 126 10.58 19.78 1.01
C VAL A 126 10.79 18.34 0.60
N ARG A 127 10.72 17.40 1.54
CA ARG A 127 10.86 15.96 1.24
C ARG A 127 9.50 15.41 0.83
N ALA A 128 9.47 14.52 -0.15
CA ALA A 128 8.28 13.75 -0.50
C ALA A 128 8.04 12.64 0.55
N ALA A 129 7.71 13.07 1.77
CA ALA A 129 7.58 12.21 2.93
C ALA A 129 6.53 12.73 3.91
N LEU A 130 5.58 11.88 4.30
CA LEU A 130 4.64 12.10 5.41
C LEU A 130 5.19 11.40 6.65
N LEU A 131 5.31 12.13 7.76
CA LEU A 131 5.77 11.57 9.02
C LEU A 131 4.93 12.10 10.18
N ASN A 132 4.36 11.19 10.96
CA ASN A 132 3.73 11.50 12.24
C ASN A 132 4.02 10.36 13.22
N THR A 133 4.52 10.72 14.40
CA THR A 133 4.87 9.77 15.48
C THR A 133 3.96 9.93 16.70
N GLY A 134 2.81 10.59 16.53
CA GLY A 134 1.80 10.80 17.57
C GLY A 134 0.90 9.58 17.81
N ALA A 135 -0.29 9.85 18.37
CA ALA A 135 -1.28 8.81 18.70
C ALA A 135 -1.84 8.10 17.45
N SER A 136 -2.13 8.86 16.39
CA SER A 136 -2.11 8.33 15.03
C SER A 136 -0.70 8.51 14.48
N SER A 137 -0.23 7.52 13.72
CA SER A 137 1.15 7.50 13.24
C SER A 137 1.26 6.98 11.82
N TRP A 138 2.24 7.47 11.08
CA TRP A 138 2.55 7.05 9.72
C TRP A 138 3.98 7.42 9.34
N ASP A 139 4.58 6.62 8.46
CA ASP A 139 5.84 6.90 7.78
C ASP A 139 5.68 6.52 6.31
N VAL A 140 5.50 7.53 5.46
CA VAL A 140 5.35 7.35 4.01
C VAL A 140 6.45 8.10 3.30
N THR A 141 7.08 7.47 2.32
CA THR A 141 8.14 8.10 1.52
C THR A 141 7.99 7.78 0.04
N VAL A 142 8.10 8.78 -0.83
CA VAL A 142 8.23 8.56 -2.28
C VAL A 142 9.71 8.54 -2.65
N ARG A 143 10.14 7.49 -3.35
CA ARG A 143 11.54 7.16 -3.60
C ARG A 143 11.77 6.74 -5.05
N ASP A 144 13.00 6.93 -5.52
CA ASP A 144 13.42 6.48 -6.85
C ASP A 144 14.01 5.07 -6.77
N ASN A 145 13.24 4.05 -7.17
CA ASN A 145 13.71 2.66 -7.23
C ASN A 145 14.85 2.46 -8.23
N THR A 146 15.02 3.35 -9.21
CA THR A 146 16.11 3.29 -10.20
C THR A 146 17.37 4.02 -9.76
N GLN A 147 17.35 4.66 -8.58
CA GLN A 147 18.46 5.40 -8.00
C GLN A 147 18.65 5.06 -6.51
N GLY A 148 18.67 3.77 -6.17
CA GLY A 148 19.00 3.28 -4.83
C GLY A 148 17.96 3.62 -3.75
N GLU A 149 16.68 3.79 -4.14
CA GLU A 149 15.56 4.12 -3.26
C GLU A 149 15.73 5.44 -2.45
N GLY A 150 16.47 6.41 -3.01
CA GLY A 150 16.58 7.72 -2.38
C GLY A 150 15.24 8.47 -2.39
N VAL A 151 14.93 9.14 -1.28
CA VAL A 151 13.69 9.92 -1.12
C VAL A 151 13.74 11.18 -1.99
N TYR A 152 12.69 11.44 -2.76
CA TYR A 152 12.58 12.68 -3.54
C TYR A 152 12.49 13.91 -2.63
N ALA A 153 13.13 15.01 -3.04
CA ALA A 153 13.01 16.27 -2.34
C ALA A 153 13.07 17.48 -3.31
N LEU A 154 12.21 18.46 -3.08
CA LEU A 154 12.23 19.74 -3.76
C LEU A 154 13.08 20.74 -2.98
N GLU A 155 14.08 21.33 -3.64
CA GLU A 155 14.93 22.34 -3.03
C GLU A 155 14.69 23.70 -3.69
N SER A 156 14.55 24.73 -2.86
CA SER A 156 14.54 26.12 -3.31
C SER A 156 15.96 26.66 -3.51
N GLY A 157 16.08 27.82 -4.14
CA GLY A 157 17.35 28.57 -4.14
C GLY A 157 17.71 29.11 -2.75
N LEU A 158 19.02 29.31 -2.52
CA LEU A 158 19.56 29.88 -1.28
C LEU A 158 18.94 31.24 -0.93
N VAL A 159 18.72 31.45 0.35
CA VAL A 159 18.22 32.69 0.95
C VAL A 159 18.98 33.01 2.24
N VAL A 160 19.02 34.28 2.62
CA VAL A 160 19.62 34.73 3.87
C VAL A 160 18.50 35.07 4.86
N ALA A 161 18.59 34.54 6.08
CA ALA A 161 17.68 34.84 7.18
C ALA A 161 17.87 36.30 7.64
N ALA A 162 17.05 37.22 7.14
CA ALA A 162 17.11 38.63 7.46
C ALA A 162 15.80 39.14 8.11
N GLY A 163 15.92 40.14 8.98
CA GLY A 163 14.78 40.72 9.70
C GLY A 163 14.26 39.83 10.82
N ALA A 164 13.03 40.10 11.30
CA ALA A 164 12.37 39.30 12.33
C ALA A 164 11.58 38.11 11.75
N ALA A 165 11.07 38.26 10.53
CA ALA A 165 10.35 37.22 9.82
C ALA A 165 10.56 37.37 8.30
N MET A 166 10.44 36.26 7.58
CA MET A 166 10.50 36.23 6.12
C MET A 166 9.59 35.16 5.52
N GLN A 167 9.16 35.39 4.28
CA GLN A 167 8.37 34.44 3.51
C GLN A 167 9.21 33.75 2.45
N LYS A 168 9.03 32.43 2.28
CA LYS A 168 9.68 31.64 1.24
C LYS A 168 8.74 30.57 0.69
N ASP A 169 7.98 30.92 -0.35
CA ASP A 169 7.12 29.96 -1.03
C ASP A 169 7.93 29.06 -1.97
N VAL A 170 7.44 27.84 -2.21
CA VAL A 170 8.07 26.84 -3.08
C VAL A 170 7.00 26.14 -3.91
N ASN A 171 7.14 26.13 -5.23
CA ASN A 171 6.27 25.37 -6.13
C ASN A 171 7.05 24.25 -6.83
N ALA A 172 6.47 23.05 -6.88
CA ALA A 172 6.95 21.94 -7.68
C ALA A 172 6.30 21.97 -9.08
N PRO A 173 7.03 22.32 -10.15
CA PRO A 173 6.43 22.38 -11.48
C PRO A 173 6.22 20.98 -12.09
N SER A 174 5.21 20.85 -12.96
CA SER A 174 4.86 19.56 -13.61
C SER A 174 5.94 19.04 -14.55
N GLY A 175 6.75 19.94 -15.10
CA GLY A 175 7.77 19.62 -16.10
C GLY A 175 7.28 19.67 -17.54
N TRP A 176 5.96 19.83 -17.76
CA TRP A 176 5.35 19.95 -19.08
C TRP A 176 5.70 21.28 -19.75
N SER A 177 6.16 21.24 -21.00
CA SER A 177 6.55 22.42 -21.79
C SER A 177 5.46 22.91 -22.75
N GLY A 178 4.32 22.22 -22.80
CA GLY A 178 3.24 22.45 -23.76
C GLY A 178 3.07 21.31 -24.76
N THR A 179 4.16 20.62 -25.12
CA THR A 179 4.14 19.50 -26.08
C THR A 179 4.76 18.21 -25.55
N SER A 180 5.63 18.30 -24.56
CA SER A 180 6.30 17.15 -23.94
C SER A 180 6.79 17.51 -22.54
N TYR A 181 7.30 16.52 -21.79
CA TYR A 181 8.06 16.79 -20.58
C TYR A 181 9.45 17.36 -20.93
N GLY A 182 9.57 18.70 -20.95
CA GLY A 182 10.79 19.41 -21.31
C GLY A 182 11.71 19.75 -20.14
N THR A 183 11.25 19.58 -18.90
CA THR A 183 12.08 19.74 -17.70
C THR A 183 11.74 18.68 -16.64
N LEU A 184 12.50 18.65 -15.54
CA LEU A 184 12.22 17.74 -14.43
C LEU A 184 10.76 17.85 -13.96
N ARG A 185 10.12 16.68 -13.85
CA ARG A 185 8.76 16.45 -13.34
C ARG A 185 8.71 16.54 -11.81
N ALA A 186 9.06 17.71 -11.29
CA ALA A 186 9.24 17.92 -9.85
C ALA A 186 7.95 17.76 -9.04
N ALA A 187 6.78 17.97 -9.65
CA ALA A 187 5.48 17.76 -9.02
C ALA A 187 5.12 16.29 -8.78
N ALA A 188 5.67 15.34 -9.57
CA ALA A 188 5.24 13.95 -9.59
C ALA A 188 5.29 13.27 -8.20
N PRO A 189 6.40 13.34 -7.43
CA PRO A 189 6.44 12.75 -6.09
C PRO A 189 5.42 13.37 -5.12
N PHE A 190 5.07 14.64 -5.29
CA PHE A 190 4.11 15.32 -4.42
C PHE A 190 2.66 15.07 -4.82
N ALA A 191 2.36 14.88 -6.12
CA ALA A 191 1.06 14.42 -6.58
C ALA A 191 0.74 13.00 -6.07
N ILE A 192 1.74 12.12 -6.07
CA ILE A 192 1.65 10.80 -5.45
C ILE A 192 1.40 10.93 -3.95
N LEU A 193 2.24 11.70 -3.25
CA LEU A 193 2.12 11.90 -1.80
C LEU A 193 0.75 12.47 -1.40
N ASP A 194 0.22 13.37 -2.21
CA ASP A 194 -1.08 14.00 -2.04
C ASP A 194 -2.24 12.99 -2.09
N THR A 195 -2.15 12.02 -3.01
CA THR A 195 -3.10 10.91 -3.09
C THR A 195 -3.03 10.04 -1.85
N ILE A 196 -1.82 9.69 -1.38
CA ILE A 196 -1.64 8.90 -0.15
C ILE A 196 -2.16 9.65 1.08
N TYR A 197 -1.94 10.97 1.15
CA TYR A 197 -2.51 11.80 2.20
C TYR A 197 -4.04 11.69 2.20
N MET A 198 -4.70 11.81 1.04
CA MET A 198 -6.16 11.70 0.95
C MET A 198 -6.70 10.33 1.40
N THR A 199 -6.05 9.23 1.02
CA THR A 199 -6.47 7.88 1.43
C THR A 199 -6.31 7.66 2.94
N GLN A 200 -5.21 8.13 3.53
CA GLN A 200 -5.00 8.09 4.99
C GLN A 200 -6.07 8.91 5.73
N GLN A 201 -6.35 10.13 5.26
CA GLN A 201 -7.36 10.99 5.87
C GLN A 201 -8.76 10.37 5.80
N LYS A 202 -9.08 9.61 4.74
CA LYS A 202 -10.33 8.88 4.66
C LYS A 202 -10.47 7.84 5.76
N VAL A 203 -9.43 7.06 6.05
CA VAL A 203 -9.44 6.11 7.19
C VAL A 203 -9.52 6.84 8.52
N LEU A 204 -8.71 7.88 8.71
CA LEU A 204 -8.71 8.68 9.94
C LEU A 204 -10.06 9.35 10.22
N SER A 205 -10.87 9.62 9.20
CA SER A 205 -12.23 10.17 9.38
C SER A 205 -13.19 9.24 10.14
N VAL A 206 -12.91 7.93 10.16
CA VAL A 206 -13.73 6.93 10.88
C VAL A 206 -12.96 6.21 11.99
N ALA A 207 -11.63 6.25 11.95
CA ALA A 207 -10.71 5.65 12.92
C ALA A 207 -9.53 6.60 13.21
N PRO A 208 -9.73 7.67 14.02
CA PRO A 208 -8.78 8.78 14.15
C PRO A 208 -7.47 8.44 14.88
N SER A 209 -7.42 7.32 15.61
CA SER A 209 -6.23 6.82 16.31
C SER A 209 -5.49 5.73 15.53
N THR A 210 -5.72 5.63 14.23
CA THR A 210 -5.09 4.60 13.39
C THR A 210 -3.58 4.81 13.31
N ALA A 211 -2.83 3.74 13.56
CA ALA A 211 -1.40 3.65 13.26
C ALA A 211 -1.22 2.92 11.92
N PHE A 212 -0.62 3.61 10.95
CA PHE A 212 -0.33 3.09 9.62
C PHE A 212 1.09 2.52 9.60
N PRO A 213 1.29 1.22 9.33
CA PRO A 213 2.62 0.67 9.11
C PRO A 213 3.37 1.41 7.98
N PRO A 214 4.71 1.51 8.01
CA PRO A 214 5.46 2.26 7.01
C PRO A 214 5.16 1.81 5.58
N LEU A 215 5.09 2.78 4.66
CA LEU A 215 4.84 2.55 3.23
C LEU A 215 5.87 3.28 2.38
N LYS A 216 6.55 2.52 1.50
CA LYS A 216 7.36 3.10 0.44
C LYS A 216 6.52 3.25 -0.82
N VAL A 217 6.66 4.37 -1.52
CA VAL A 217 6.14 4.50 -2.89
C VAL A 217 7.32 4.70 -3.83
N LEU A 218 7.46 3.81 -4.80
CA LEU A 218 8.63 3.63 -5.64
C LEU A 218 8.27 4.10 -7.05
N TRP A 219 8.68 5.32 -7.37
CA TRP A 219 8.34 5.99 -8.62
C TRP A 219 9.61 6.48 -9.32
N SER A 220 9.65 6.34 -10.65
CA SER A 220 10.70 6.88 -11.50
C SER A 220 10.15 7.16 -12.89
N VAL A 221 10.71 8.16 -13.57
CA VAL A 221 10.45 8.38 -15.01
C VAL A 221 10.88 7.20 -15.89
N ASN A 222 11.67 6.29 -15.33
CA ASN A 222 12.12 5.06 -16.00
C ASN A 222 11.17 3.88 -15.76
N ASN A 223 10.22 3.97 -14.82
CA ASN A 223 9.29 2.88 -14.55
C ASN A 223 8.37 2.69 -15.75
N LEU A 224 8.45 1.53 -16.40
CA LEU A 224 7.77 1.19 -17.65
C LEU A 224 7.05 -0.17 -17.54
N PRO A 225 6.02 -0.42 -18.36
CA PRO A 225 5.24 -1.65 -18.32
C PRO A 225 5.97 -2.80 -19.01
N ALA A 226 7.09 -3.20 -18.42
CA ALA A 226 7.87 -4.36 -18.83
C ALA A 226 8.22 -5.16 -17.58
N SER A 227 8.00 -6.48 -17.61
CA SER A 227 8.42 -7.37 -16.52
C SER A 227 9.94 -7.44 -16.47
N GLY A 228 10.52 -7.40 -15.27
CA GLY A 228 11.96 -7.54 -15.12
C GLY A 228 12.47 -7.00 -13.78
N ASN A 229 13.59 -6.28 -13.84
CA ASN A 229 14.25 -5.73 -12.67
C ASN A 229 13.69 -4.33 -12.32
N PRO A 230 13.03 -4.16 -11.16
CA PRO A 230 12.53 -2.84 -10.73
C PRO A 230 13.63 -1.78 -10.57
N ALA A 231 14.88 -2.17 -10.29
CA ALA A 231 16.00 -1.22 -10.24
C ALA A 231 16.33 -0.60 -11.62
N LEU A 232 15.85 -1.20 -12.71
CA LEU A 232 15.94 -0.66 -14.07
C LEU A 232 14.63 -0.01 -14.56
N GLY A 233 13.62 0.03 -13.71
CA GLY A 233 12.27 0.52 -14.02
C GLY A 233 11.33 -0.52 -14.65
N GLN A 234 11.78 -1.76 -14.84
CA GLN A 234 10.93 -2.82 -15.40
C GLN A 234 9.98 -3.36 -14.31
N ILE A 235 8.80 -2.75 -14.18
CA ILE A 235 7.85 -3.05 -13.10
C ILE A 235 6.56 -3.75 -13.58
N GLY A 236 6.37 -3.90 -14.89
CA GLY A 236 5.19 -4.57 -15.48
C GLY A 236 3.92 -3.71 -15.46
N THR A 237 3.47 -3.30 -14.27
CA THR A 237 2.34 -2.39 -14.04
C THR A 237 2.62 -1.54 -12.80
N THR A 238 1.74 -0.59 -12.46
CA THR A 238 1.66 -0.09 -11.09
C THR A 238 1.05 -1.17 -10.20
N PHE A 239 1.68 -1.44 -9.05
CA PHE A 239 1.25 -2.50 -8.14
C PHE A 239 1.69 -2.28 -6.69
N PHE A 240 0.90 -2.81 -5.78
CA PHE A 240 1.23 -2.99 -4.37
C PHE A 240 1.96 -4.32 -4.12
N THR A 241 2.93 -4.29 -3.21
CA THR A 241 3.55 -5.49 -2.66
C THR A 241 3.87 -5.34 -1.18
N ALA A 242 3.78 -6.44 -0.44
CA ALA A 242 4.25 -6.55 0.93
C ALA A 242 5.17 -7.75 1.08
N SER A 243 6.35 -7.51 1.65
CA SER A 243 7.30 -8.58 1.97
C SER A 243 7.90 -8.36 3.36
N THR A 244 8.85 -9.21 3.74
CA THR A 244 9.63 -9.04 4.98
C THR A 244 10.42 -7.74 5.00
N THR A 245 10.67 -7.11 3.84
CA THR A 245 11.36 -5.81 3.73
C THR A 245 10.43 -4.61 3.85
N GLY A 246 9.12 -4.84 4.05
CA GLY A 246 8.10 -3.81 4.21
C GLY A 246 7.11 -3.74 3.03
N ALA A 247 6.15 -2.84 3.16
CA ALA A 247 5.14 -2.54 2.15
C ALA A 247 5.66 -1.51 1.14
N ALA A 248 5.39 -1.75 -0.15
CA ALA A 248 5.74 -0.85 -1.23
C ALA A 248 4.64 -0.76 -2.29
N ILE A 249 4.49 0.41 -2.90
CA ILE A 249 3.74 0.59 -4.15
C ILE A 249 4.74 1.00 -5.23
N TYR A 250 4.83 0.25 -6.31
CA TYR A 250 5.58 0.66 -7.50
C TYR A 250 4.65 1.41 -8.44
N VAL A 251 5.09 2.55 -8.96
CA VAL A 251 4.27 3.46 -9.78
C VAL A 251 4.95 3.67 -11.12
N LEU A 252 4.24 3.46 -12.23
CA LEU A 252 4.70 3.74 -13.59
C LEU A 252 4.96 5.24 -13.77
N GLY A 253 5.88 5.57 -14.67
CA GLY A 253 6.26 6.96 -14.91
C GLY A 253 6.82 7.22 -16.29
N LYS A 254 6.72 6.24 -17.20
CA LYS A 254 7.30 6.31 -18.54
C LYS A 254 6.43 7.16 -19.44
N ALA A 255 6.86 8.40 -19.64
CA ALA A 255 6.24 9.31 -20.60
C ALA A 255 6.06 8.65 -21.96
N ASP A 256 4.92 8.98 -22.58
CA ASP A 256 4.43 8.53 -23.87
C ASP A 256 4.05 7.04 -23.94
N VAL A 257 4.11 6.35 -22.80
CA VAL A 257 3.72 4.95 -22.64
C VAL A 257 2.63 4.85 -21.57
N ASP A 258 2.97 5.14 -20.32
CA ASP A 258 2.11 5.00 -19.15
C ASP A 258 2.71 5.80 -17.98
N THR A 259 1.92 6.71 -17.40
CA THR A 259 2.37 7.64 -16.36
C THR A 259 1.36 7.80 -15.24
N ASP A 260 1.58 7.10 -14.14
CA ASP A 260 0.61 7.05 -13.06
C ASP A 260 0.74 8.16 -12.00
N GLU A 261 1.77 9.03 -12.08
CA GLU A 261 2.02 10.01 -11.02
C GLU A 261 0.87 11.01 -10.79
N TYR A 262 0.04 11.23 -11.82
CA TYR A 262 -1.17 12.06 -11.73
C TYR A 262 -2.45 11.22 -11.76
N ASP A 263 -2.34 9.92 -11.94
CA ASP A 263 -3.46 8.98 -11.94
C ASP A 263 -3.82 8.59 -10.51
N ALA A 264 -4.41 9.56 -9.81
CA ALA A 264 -4.75 9.42 -8.40
C ALA A 264 -5.60 8.17 -8.11
N SER A 265 -6.47 7.75 -9.04
CA SER A 265 -7.25 6.51 -8.92
C SER A 265 -6.38 5.26 -8.87
N VAL A 266 -5.35 5.17 -9.72
CA VAL A 266 -4.41 4.04 -9.76
C VAL A 266 -3.61 3.98 -8.45
N ILE A 267 -3.04 5.11 -8.03
CA ILE A 267 -2.30 5.16 -6.75
C ILE A 267 -3.21 4.85 -5.55
N ALA A 268 -4.44 5.33 -5.56
CA ALA A 268 -5.41 5.04 -4.50
C ALA A 268 -5.84 3.57 -4.51
N HIS A 269 -5.98 2.94 -5.68
CA HIS A 269 -6.24 1.50 -5.84
C HIS A 269 -5.17 0.66 -5.15
N GLU A 270 -3.90 0.92 -5.45
CA GLU A 270 -2.79 0.21 -4.82
C GLU A 270 -2.69 0.48 -3.31
N TRP A 271 -3.06 1.69 -2.88
CA TRP A 271 -3.20 1.97 -1.46
C TRP A 271 -4.34 1.16 -0.84
N GLY A 272 -5.39 0.84 -1.60
CA GLY A 272 -6.46 -0.08 -1.21
C GLY A 272 -5.95 -1.48 -0.88
N HIS A 273 -4.99 -2.00 -1.64
CA HIS A 273 -4.32 -3.27 -1.32
C HIS A 273 -3.42 -3.16 -0.09
N TYR A 274 -2.69 -2.04 0.06
CA TYR A 274 -1.99 -1.74 1.32
C TYR A 274 -2.94 -1.73 2.53
N TYR A 275 -4.12 -1.12 2.38
CA TYR A 275 -5.15 -1.14 3.41
C TYR A 275 -5.56 -2.57 3.76
N GLN A 276 -5.78 -3.43 2.76
CA GLN A 276 -6.13 -4.82 3.03
C GLN A 276 -5.01 -5.55 3.76
N SER A 277 -3.75 -5.33 3.38
CA SER A 277 -2.60 -6.02 3.97
C SER A 277 -2.38 -5.64 5.44
N VAL A 278 -2.65 -4.39 5.84
CA VAL A 278 -2.35 -3.92 7.20
C VAL A 278 -3.56 -3.88 8.13
N PHE A 279 -4.72 -3.47 7.62
CA PHE A 279 -5.92 -3.28 8.45
C PHE A 279 -6.90 -4.43 8.34
N SER A 280 -7.02 -5.04 7.17
CA SER A 280 -7.96 -6.11 6.90
C SER A 280 -7.24 -7.44 6.67
N ARG A 281 -7.66 -8.17 5.65
CA ARG A 281 -7.11 -9.41 5.13
C ARG A 281 -7.27 -9.41 3.62
N ASP A 282 -6.29 -9.97 2.92
CA ASP A 282 -6.39 -10.34 1.52
C ASP A 282 -5.82 -11.76 1.35
N ASP A 283 -6.62 -12.68 0.79
CA ASP A 283 -6.19 -14.04 0.45
C ASP A 283 -6.01 -14.22 -1.06
N SER A 284 -6.11 -13.14 -1.83
CA SER A 284 -5.95 -13.14 -3.29
C SER A 284 -4.61 -13.78 -3.68
N PRO A 285 -4.61 -14.71 -4.66
CA PRO A 285 -3.38 -15.18 -5.27
C PRO A 285 -2.71 -14.11 -6.17
N GLY A 286 -3.37 -12.97 -6.42
CA GLY A 286 -2.95 -11.99 -7.41
C GLY A 286 -2.98 -12.54 -8.84
N GLY A 287 -2.16 -11.97 -9.72
CA GLY A 287 -2.01 -12.40 -11.10
C GLY A 287 -2.73 -11.50 -12.10
N GLU A 288 -2.50 -11.74 -13.40
CA GLU A 288 -3.10 -10.95 -14.48
C GLU A 288 -4.63 -11.03 -14.46
N HIS A 289 -5.30 -9.89 -14.61
CA HIS A 289 -6.75 -9.80 -14.69
C HIS A 289 -7.15 -8.57 -15.51
N GLY A 290 -8.42 -8.51 -15.88
CA GLY A 290 -9.02 -7.31 -16.42
C GLY A 290 -10.53 -7.32 -16.34
N SER A 291 -11.13 -6.22 -16.76
CA SER A 291 -12.58 -6.06 -16.75
C SER A 291 -13.24 -7.17 -17.57
N ASN A 292 -14.30 -7.76 -17.01
CA ASN A 292 -15.04 -8.92 -17.52
C ASN A 292 -14.40 -10.30 -17.34
N ASP A 293 -13.20 -10.42 -16.77
CA ASP A 293 -12.68 -11.73 -16.40
C ASP A 293 -13.58 -12.42 -15.38
N LEU A 294 -13.70 -13.74 -15.50
CA LEU A 294 -14.32 -14.57 -14.48
C LEU A 294 -13.20 -15.06 -13.58
N LEU A 295 -12.99 -14.37 -12.47
CA LEU A 295 -11.86 -14.51 -11.58
C LEU A 295 -12.14 -15.49 -10.44
N ASP A 296 -11.09 -15.96 -9.80
CA ASP A 296 -11.17 -16.49 -8.45
C ASP A 296 -11.78 -15.42 -7.52
N ARG A 297 -12.70 -15.83 -6.64
CA ARG A 297 -13.43 -14.91 -5.76
C ARG A 297 -12.55 -14.00 -4.91
N ARG A 298 -11.35 -14.45 -4.56
CA ARG A 298 -10.42 -13.68 -3.74
C ARG A 298 -9.81 -12.54 -4.54
N VAL A 299 -9.49 -12.80 -5.81
CA VAL A 299 -9.04 -11.76 -6.76
C VAL A 299 -10.17 -10.80 -7.05
N ALA A 300 -11.36 -11.28 -7.44
CA ALA A 300 -12.51 -10.43 -7.72
C ALA A 300 -12.85 -9.49 -6.55
N PHE A 301 -12.75 -10.01 -5.31
CA PHE A 301 -12.96 -9.20 -4.13
C PHE A 301 -11.85 -8.18 -3.89
N SER A 302 -10.58 -8.58 -4.03
CA SER A 302 -9.44 -7.69 -3.82
C SER A 302 -9.38 -6.56 -4.83
N GLU A 303 -9.49 -6.87 -6.12
CA GLU A 303 -9.44 -5.88 -7.21
C GLU A 303 -10.67 -4.98 -7.22
N GLY A 304 -11.87 -5.56 -7.02
CA GLY A 304 -13.08 -4.76 -6.87
C GLY A 304 -13.03 -3.83 -5.64
N TRP A 305 -12.38 -4.25 -4.56
CA TRP A 305 -12.11 -3.37 -3.42
C TRP A 305 -11.15 -2.23 -3.79
N GLY A 306 -10.02 -2.52 -4.45
CA GLY A 306 -9.08 -1.50 -4.91
C GLY A 306 -9.77 -0.42 -5.73
N ASN A 307 -10.57 -0.84 -6.73
CA ASN A 307 -11.28 0.08 -7.60
C ASN A 307 -12.32 0.91 -6.81
N ALA A 308 -13.16 0.27 -6.00
CA ALA A 308 -14.14 0.98 -5.18
C ALA A 308 -13.48 1.96 -4.21
N TRP A 309 -12.39 1.52 -3.57
CA TRP A 309 -11.63 2.31 -2.61
C TRP A 309 -11.07 3.58 -3.24
N SER A 310 -10.58 3.51 -4.49
CA SER A 310 -10.11 4.69 -5.22
C SER A 310 -11.17 5.81 -5.26
N GLY A 311 -12.43 5.45 -5.55
CA GLY A 311 -13.55 6.39 -5.54
C GLY A 311 -13.97 6.84 -4.13
N ILE A 312 -14.00 5.91 -3.17
CA ILE A 312 -14.38 6.17 -1.77
C ILE A 312 -13.42 7.16 -1.10
N ALA A 313 -12.11 7.00 -1.33
CA ALA A 313 -11.06 7.83 -0.75
C ALA A 313 -10.95 9.19 -1.44
N LEU A 314 -11.03 9.21 -2.77
CA LEU A 314 -10.89 10.44 -3.55
C LEU A 314 -12.19 11.22 -3.71
N ASN A 315 -13.31 10.66 -3.24
CA ASN A 315 -14.65 11.21 -3.40
C ASN A 315 -14.98 11.48 -4.88
N ARG A 316 -14.74 10.48 -5.73
CA ARG A 316 -15.05 10.51 -7.17
C ARG A 316 -15.76 9.23 -7.60
N ALA A 317 -16.51 9.32 -8.69
CA ALA A 317 -17.31 8.21 -9.23
C ALA A 317 -16.62 7.47 -10.39
N ASN A 318 -15.37 7.82 -10.70
CA ASN A 318 -14.65 7.21 -11.81
C ASN A 318 -13.20 6.84 -11.46
N TYR A 319 -12.76 5.74 -12.05
CA TYR A 319 -11.37 5.30 -12.12
C TYR A 319 -10.78 5.78 -13.44
N THR A 320 -9.64 6.45 -13.38
CA THR A 320 -8.92 6.97 -14.55
C THR A 320 -7.44 6.61 -14.51
N ASP A 321 -6.90 6.31 -15.69
CA ASP A 321 -5.53 5.85 -15.91
C ASP A 321 -5.09 6.41 -17.27
N SER A 322 -3.98 7.13 -17.30
CA SER A 322 -3.50 7.91 -18.44
C SER A 322 -2.33 7.24 -19.13
N ALA A 323 -2.40 7.16 -20.46
CA ALA A 323 -1.44 6.39 -21.24
C ALA A 323 -1.11 7.04 -22.59
N GLY A 324 -0.17 6.41 -23.29
CA GLY A 324 0.21 6.69 -24.66
C GLY A 324 0.86 8.06 -24.90
N PRO A 325 1.08 8.42 -26.19
CA PRO A 325 1.78 9.65 -26.57
C PRO A 325 1.12 10.90 -26.00
N GLY A 326 1.92 11.74 -25.33
CA GLY A 326 1.47 12.95 -24.65
C GLY A 326 0.44 12.71 -23.54
N GLN A 327 0.30 11.46 -23.07
CA GLN A 327 -0.66 11.05 -22.04
C GLN A 327 -2.11 11.39 -22.46
N SER A 328 -2.34 11.35 -23.79
CA SER A 328 -3.54 11.88 -24.44
C SER A 328 -4.65 10.84 -24.61
N ILE A 329 -4.37 9.58 -24.27
CA ILE A 329 -5.35 8.50 -24.18
C ILE A 329 -5.42 8.01 -22.73
N GLY A 330 -6.46 7.26 -22.39
CA GLY A 330 -6.60 6.69 -21.06
C GLY A 330 -7.93 6.00 -20.83
N LEU A 331 -7.97 5.18 -19.79
CA LEU A 331 -9.18 4.53 -19.28
C LEU A 331 -10.01 5.55 -18.48
N ASN A 332 -11.34 5.43 -18.56
CA ASN A 332 -12.27 6.13 -17.67
C ASN A 332 -13.46 5.22 -17.35
N ALA A 333 -13.34 4.46 -16.26
CA ALA A 333 -14.35 3.52 -15.83
C ALA A 333 -15.26 4.15 -14.76
N ASN A 334 -16.58 3.94 -14.88
CA ASN A 334 -17.57 4.46 -13.93
C ASN A 334 -17.79 3.47 -12.78
N LEU A 335 -17.38 3.85 -11.56
CA LEU A 335 -17.50 3.04 -10.36
C LEU A 335 -18.95 2.82 -9.92
N ALA A 336 -19.88 3.64 -10.42
CA ALA A 336 -21.32 3.52 -10.17
C ALA A 336 -22.03 2.55 -11.11
N VAL A 337 -21.29 1.87 -12.00
CA VAL A 337 -21.84 0.91 -12.96
C VAL A 337 -21.25 -0.47 -12.64
N GLY A 338 -22.13 -1.43 -12.38
CA GLY A 338 -21.76 -2.84 -12.18
C GLY A 338 -21.40 -3.54 -13.49
N ALA A 339 -21.18 -4.85 -13.41
CA ALA A 339 -20.76 -5.62 -14.57
C ALA A 339 -21.87 -5.64 -15.63
N VAL A 340 -21.53 -5.38 -16.89
CA VAL A 340 -22.51 -5.42 -17.99
C VAL A 340 -22.80 -6.86 -18.41
N VAL A 341 -21.76 -7.70 -18.40
CA VAL A 341 -21.81 -9.13 -18.69
C VAL A 341 -21.21 -9.91 -17.52
N ALA A 342 -21.59 -11.19 -17.38
CA ALA A 342 -21.03 -12.08 -16.38
C ALA A 342 -21.07 -11.53 -14.93
N LYS A 343 -22.20 -10.91 -14.55
CA LYS A 343 -22.46 -10.45 -13.17
C LYS A 343 -22.26 -11.60 -12.17
N GLY A 344 -21.51 -11.33 -11.10
CA GLY A 344 -21.35 -12.31 -10.03
C GLY A 344 -20.18 -12.02 -9.09
N TRP A 345 -20.04 -12.91 -8.11
CA TRP A 345 -19.01 -12.85 -7.06
C TRP A 345 -17.58 -13.09 -7.57
N PHE A 346 -17.44 -13.51 -8.83
CA PHE A 346 -16.19 -13.77 -9.54
C PHE A 346 -15.79 -12.61 -10.46
N ASN A 347 -16.56 -11.51 -10.49
CA ASN A 347 -16.31 -10.40 -11.40
C ASN A 347 -15.95 -9.13 -10.61
N GLU A 348 -14.81 -8.52 -10.92
CA GLU A 348 -14.30 -7.34 -10.21
C GLU A 348 -15.21 -6.10 -10.34
N ASP A 349 -15.84 -5.89 -11.51
CA ASP A 349 -16.76 -4.77 -11.75
C ASP A 349 -18.03 -4.90 -10.91
N SER A 350 -18.51 -6.14 -10.71
CA SER A 350 -19.63 -6.43 -9.80
C SER A 350 -19.28 -6.03 -8.36
N ILE A 351 -18.10 -6.41 -7.89
CA ILE A 351 -17.64 -6.11 -6.52
C ILE A 351 -17.40 -4.61 -6.35
N GLN A 352 -16.72 -3.98 -7.31
CA GLN A 352 -16.46 -2.55 -7.36
C GLN A 352 -17.77 -1.76 -7.16
N TYR A 353 -18.77 -2.04 -7.99
CA TYR A 353 -20.05 -1.36 -7.93
C TYR A 353 -20.75 -1.54 -6.59
N VAL A 354 -20.78 -2.78 -6.07
CA VAL A 354 -21.38 -3.09 -4.79
C VAL A 354 -20.74 -2.28 -3.66
N LEU A 355 -19.41 -2.27 -3.58
CA LEU A 355 -18.68 -1.60 -2.49
C LEU A 355 -18.73 -0.08 -2.61
N TRP A 356 -18.57 0.46 -3.83
CA TRP A 356 -18.68 1.91 -4.07
C TRP A 356 -20.08 2.41 -3.72
N THR A 357 -21.13 1.74 -4.21
CA THR A 357 -22.52 2.14 -3.96
C THR A 357 -22.89 1.97 -2.49
N LEU A 358 -22.43 0.91 -1.83
CA LEU A 358 -22.63 0.73 -0.39
C LEU A 358 -22.06 1.91 0.40
N ASN A 359 -20.88 2.43 0.03
CA ASN A 359 -20.34 3.61 0.69
C ASN A 359 -21.22 4.86 0.48
N GLN A 360 -21.85 5.03 -0.69
CA GLN A 360 -22.73 6.18 -0.91
C GLN A 360 -23.99 6.14 -0.03
N VAL A 361 -24.53 4.95 0.23
CA VAL A 361 -25.80 4.79 0.97
C VAL A 361 -25.61 4.54 2.48
N ALA A 362 -24.52 3.88 2.89
CA ALA A 362 -24.26 3.50 4.27
C ALA A 362 -23.03 4.19 4.89
N GLY A 363 -22.22 4.88 4.08
CA GLY A 363 -20.97 5.49 4.51
C GLY A 363 -19.82 4.50 4.71
N PHE A 364 -18.61 5.03 4.88
CA PHE A 364 -17.41 4.21 4.98
C PHE A 364 -17.25 3.51 6.34
N LYS A 365 -17.78 4.07 7.42
CA LYS A 365 -17.60 3.55 8.79
C LYS A 365 -17.98 2.07 8.95
N PRO A 366 -19.18 1.60 8.54
CA PRO A 366 -19.53 0.18 8.66
C PRO A 366 -18.68 -0.72 7.75
N ILE A 367 -18.26 -0.24 6.57
CA ILE A 367 -17.36 -0.97 5.66
C ILE A 367 -16.00 -1.16 6.34
N HIS A 368 -15.42 -0.10 6.89
CA HIS A 368 -14.15 -0.15 7.63
C HIS A 368 -14.24 -1.13 8.81
N ALA A 369 -15.30 -1.06 9.61
CA ALA A 369 -15.50 -1.94 10.76
C ALA A 369 -15.59 -3.42 10.36
N ALA A 370 -16.29 -3.74 9.25
CA ALA A 370 -16.39 -5.09 8.73
C ALA A 370 -15.02 -5.61 8.23
N MET A 371 -14.33 -4.80 7.42
CA MET A 371 -13.03 -5.12 6.84
C MET A 371 -11.96 -5.31 7.92
N ALA A 372 -11.84 -4.37 8.86
CA ALA A 372 -10.75 -4.35 9.84
C ALA A 372 -10.98 -5.25 11.06
N GLY A 373 -12.22 -5.73 11.26
CA GLY A 373 -12.58 -6.60 12.39
C GLY A 373 -13.01 -8.00 11.93
N PRO A 374 -14.32 -8.28 11.78
CA PRO A 374 -14.80 -9.64 11.58
C PRO A 374 -14.32 -10.31 10.28
N LEU A 375 -14.11 -9.57 9.18
CA LEU A 375 -13.54 -10.15 7.96
C LEU A 375 -12.10 -10.63 8.18
N LYS A 376 -11.29 -9.81 8.85
CA LYS A 376 -9.91 -10.15 9.20
C LYS A 376 -9.82 -11.40 10.08
N ALA A 377 -10.78 -11.58 10.98
CA ALA A 377 -10.85 -12.74 11.89
C ALA A 377 -11.60 -13.95 11.30
N SER A 378 -12.11 -13.88 10.08
CA SER A 378 -12.89 -14.95 9.45
C SER A 378 -12.01 -16.16 9.12
N ALA A 379 -12.51 -17.38 9.31
CA ALA A 379 -11.86 -18.58 8.77
C ALA A 379 -12.17 -18.79 7.27
N ALA A 380 -13.30 -18.29 6.80
CA ALA A 380 -13.62 -18.25 5.37
C ALA A 380 -12.70 -17.25 4.67
N LEU A 381 -12.24 -17.61 3.47
CA LEU A 381 -11.34 -16.75 2.69
C LEU A 381 -12.06 -15.48 2.25
N THR A 382 -11.27 -14.44 1.98
CA THR A 382 -11.75 -13.15 1.50
C THR A 382 -12.59 -13.30 0.23
N SER A 383 -13.81 -12.78 0.30
CA SER A 383 -14.80 -12.76 -0.77
C SER A 383 -15.93 -11.81 -0.40
N VAL A 384 -16.81 -11.50 -1.35
CA VAL A 384 -18.02 -10.72 -1.07
C VAL A 384 -18.94 -11.40 -0.05
N HIS A 385 -18.97 -12.73 0.01
CA HIS A 385 -19.79 -13.49 0.96
C HIS A 385 -19.25 -13.38 2.39
N SER A 386 -17.93 -13.56 2.59
CA SER A 386 -17.31 -13.37 3.91
C SER A 386 -17.37 -11.90 4.36
N PHE A 387 -17.27 -10.94 3.42
CA PHE A 387 -17.54 -9.53 3.72
C PHE A 387 -18.99 -9.27 4.13
N ASN A 388 -19.98 -9.81 3.41
CA ASN A 388 -21.40 -9.66 3.75
C ASN A 388 -21.70 -10.23 5.15
N ALA A 389 -21.15 -11.40 5.48
CA ALA A 389 -21.24 -11.98 6.81
C ALA A 389 -20.58 -11.10 7.87
N ALA A 390 -19.40 -10.53 7.60
CA ALA A 390 -18.74 -9.59 8.50
C ALA A 390 -19.58 -8.31 8.71
N LEU A 391 -20.14 -7.74 7.64
CA LEU A 391 -20.96 -6.52 7.69
C LEU A 391 -22.22 -6.72 8.54
N LYS A 392 -22.86 -7.89 8.45
CA LYS A 392 -24.02 -8.27 9.28
C LYS A 392 -23.71 -8.22 10.78
N THR A 393 -22.46 -8.49 11.19
CA THR A 393 -22.10 -8.48 12.62
C THR A 393 -21.80 -7.08 13.16
N VAL A 394 -21.46 -6.11 12.29
CA VAL A 394 -21.12 -4.73 12.72
C VAL A 394 -22.23 -3.71 12.44
N SER A 395 -23.12 -3.96 11.47
CA SER A 395 -24.21 -3.03 11.14
C SER A 395 -25.35 -3.68 10.35
N ASN A 396 -26.50 -3.91 11.02
CA ASN A 396 -27.72 -4.38 10.37
C ASN A 396 -28.23 -3.42 9.28
N SER A 397 -28.12 -2.11 9.50
CA SER A 397 -28.57 -1.09 8.52
C SER A 397 -27.73 -1.13 7.23
N ALA A 398 -26.41 -1.27 7.36
CA ALA A 398 -25.53 -1.38 6.21
C ALA A 398 -25.75 -2.71 5.48
N SER A 399 -25.94 -3.82 6.21
CA SER A 399 -26.27 -5.11 5.61
C SER A 399 -27.60 -5.09 4.84
N THR A 400 -28.62 -4.40 5.38
CA THR A 400 -29.90 -4.20 4.69
C THR A 400 -29.72 -3.43 3.37
N SER A 401 -28.79 -2.47 3.35
CA SER A 401 -28.45 -1.70 2.14
C SER A 401 -27.63 -2.51 1.14
N LEU A 402 -26.77 -3.43 1.63
CA LEU A 402 -25.93 -4.28 0.80
C LEU A 402 -26.73 -5.35 0.05
N ALA A 403 -27.74 -5.96 0.69
CA ALA A 403 -28.50 -7.07 0.12
C ALA A 403 -29.04 -6.80 -1.31
N PRO A 404 -29.76 -5.70 -1.60
CA PRO A 404 -30.23 -5.43 -2.96
C PRO A 404 -29.09 -5.17 -3.97
N LEU A 405 -27.94 -4.64 -3.54
CA LEU A 405 -26.77 -4.46 -4.41
C LEU A 405 -26.21 -5.81 -4.85
N LEU A 406 -26.06 -6.77 -3.92
CA LEU A 406 -25.64 -8.13 -4.23
C LEU A 406 -26.60 -8.81 -5.20
N THR A 407 -27.91 -8.73 -4.94
CA THR A 407 -28.92 -9.30 -5.84
C THR A 407 -28.86 -8.69 -7.24
N SER A 408 -28.61 -7.37 -7.36
CA SER A 408 -28.51 -6.70 -8.67
C SER A 408 -27.33 -7.17 -9.51
N GLU A 409 -26.29 -7.71 -8.86
CA GLU A 409 -25.10 -8.30 -9.48
C GLU A 409 -25.14 -9.84 -9.47
N SER A 410 -26.31 -10.45 -9.32
CA SER A 410 -26.49 -11.92 -9.34
C SER A 410 -25.65 -12.66 -8.28
N ILE A 411 -25.54 -12.08 -7.08
CA ILE A 411 -24.87 -12.64 -5.90
C ILE A 411 -25.91 -12.92 -4.82
N ASP A 412 -25.86 -14.10 -4.20
CA ASP A 412 -26.79 -14.44 -3.12
C ASP A 412 -26.53 -13.61 -1.85
N SER A 413 -27.49 -12.76 -1.49
CA SER A 413 -27.38 -11.86 -0.32
C SER A 413 -27.61 -12.55 1.03
N ASN A 414 -28.23 -13.72 1.02
CA ASN A 414 -28.62 -14.48 2.20
C ASN A 414 -27.59 -15.54 2.60
N SER A 415 -26.67 -15.87 1.69
CA SER A 415 -25.63 -16.85 1.96
C SER A 415 -24.73 -16.44 3.12
N ASP A 416 -24.22 -17.47 3.81
CA ASP A 416 -23.23 -17.35 4.86
C ASP A 416 -21.84 -16.96 4.30
N ALA A 417 -20.86 -16.82 5.19
CA ALA A 417 -19.47 -16.50 4.83
C ALA A 417 -18.83 -17.52 3.87
N TRP A 418 -19.40 -18.71 3.75
CA TRP A 418 -18.91 -19.81 2.91
C TRP A 418 -19.61 -19.85 1.54
N GLY A 419 -20.61 -19.01 1.28
CA GLY A 419 -21.35 -19.11 0.02
C GLY A 419 -22.21 -20.37 -0.07
N SER A 420 -22.64 -20.96 1.07
CA SER A 420 -23.27 -22.28 1.13
C SER A 420 -24.54 -22.44 0.29
N ILE A 421 -25.25 -21.34 -0.02
CA ILE A 421 -26.47 -21.34 -0.85
C ILE A 421 -26.31 -20.57 -2.17
N GLU A 422 -25.08 -20.14 -2.51
CA GLU A 422 -24.83 -19.49 -3.79
C GLU A 422 -25.21 -20.42 -4.95
N SER A 423 -25.87 -19.86 -5.95
CA SER A 423 -26.41 -20.59 -7.10
C SER A 423 -25.82 -20.13 -8.42
N ASN A 424 -25.23 -18.93 -8.46
CA ASN A 424 -24.53 -18.42 -9.63
C ASN A 424 -23.15 -19.09 -9.73
N ARG A 425 -22.97 -19.96 -10.72
CA ARG A 425 -21.70 -20.66 -10.99
C ARG A 425 -20.82 -19.99 -12.05
N GLY A 426 -21.22 -18.83 -12.58
CA GLY A 426 -20.45 -18.14 -13.63
C GLY A 426 -20.15 -19.00 -14.86
N GLY A 427 -21.04 -19.94 -15.20
CA GLY A 427 -20.81 -20.89 -16.30
C GLY A 427 -19.78 -22.01 -16.02
N SER A 428 -19.05 -21.97 -14.90
CA SER A 428 -18.09 -23.01 -14.55
C SER A 428 -18.77 -24.27 -13.97
N ALA A 429 -18.34 -25.44 -14.42
CA ALA A 429 -18.85 -26.72 -13.93
C ALA A 429 -18.39 -27.06 -12.51
N VAL A 430 -17.29 -26.44 -12.05
CA VAL A 430 -16.60 -26.78 -10.79
C VAL A 430 -16.68 -25.68 -9.73
N ALA A 431 -17.24 -24.52 -10.06
CA ALA A 431 -17.30 -23.36 -9.16
C ALA A 431 -18.21 -23.53 -7.93
N LEU A 432 -19.18 -24.46 -7.98
CA LEU A 432 -20.11 -24.75 -6.88
C LEU A 432 -20.08 -26.24 -6.48
N PRO A 433 -20.27 -26.59 -5.19
CA PRO A 433 -20.36 -25.66 -4.06
C PRO A 433 -19.04 -24.93 -3.82
N MET A 434 -19.14 -23.71 -3.31
CA MET A 434 -18.00 -22.82 -3.08
C MET A 434 -16.94 -23.41 -2.14
N TYR A 435 -17.36 -24.18 -1.15
CA TYR A 435 -16.50 -24.98 -0.30
C TYR A 435 -17.06 -26.39 -0.20
N ARG A 436 -16.18 -27.38 -0.24
CA ARG A 436 -16.51 -28.78 0.05
C ARG A 436 -16.04 -29.12 1.45
N THR A 437 -16.81 -29.89 2.20
CA THR A 437 -16.42 -30.24 3.59
C THR A 437 -15.62 -31.53 3.61
N LEU A 438 -14.43 -31.49 4.20
CA LEU A 438 -13.63 -32.67 4.51
C LEU A 438 -13.76 -33.02 6.00
N THR A 439 -14.10 -34.27 6.28
CA THR A 439 -14.01 -34.85 7.62
C THR A 439 -12.60 -35.38 7.85
N ALA A 440 -11.94 -34.96 8.94
CA ALA A 440 -10.63 -35.48 9.31
C ALA A 440 -10.66 -37.01 9.46
N GLY A 441 -9.65 -37.70 8.93
CA GLY A 441 -9.58 -39.16 8.87
C GLY A 441 -10.36 -39.81 7.72
N ALA A 442 -11.04 -39.02 6.88
CA ALA A 442 -11.72 -39.49 5.67
C ALA A 442 -11.06 -38.95 4.39
N ALA A 443 -11.39 -39.58 3.27
CA ALA A 443 -11.04 -39.10 1.93
C ALA A 443 -12.26 -38.42 1.28
N LEU A 444 -12.05 -37.23 0.71
CA LEU A 444 -13.03 -36.46 -0.05
C LEU A 444 -12.71 -36.58 -1.55
N PRO A 445 -13.47 -37.38 -2.32
CA PRO A 445 -13.27 -37.51 -3.76
C PRO A 445 -13.85 -36.32 -4.52
N ASN A 446 -13.54 -36.24 -5.82
CA ASN A 446 -14.11 -35.29 -6.78
C ASN A 446 -13.89 -33.81 -6.41
N VAL A 447 -12.75 -33.48 -5.80
CA VAL A 447 -12.31 -32.09 -5.63
C VAL A 447 -11.72 -31.64 -6.96
N CYS A 448 -12.52 -30.95 -7.77
CA CYS A 448 -12.19 -30.66 -9.16
C CYS A 448 -11.82 -29.21 -9.40
N VAL A 449 -10.80 -29.00 -10.23
CA VAL A 449 -10.39 -27.73 -10.82
C VAL A 449 -10.59 -27.77 -12.33
N SER A 450 -10.57 -26.63 -13.00
CA SER A 450 -10.84 -26.49 -14.42
C SER A 450 -10.02 -25.35 -15.02
N ASN A 451 -9.51 -25.57 -16.23
CA ASN A 451 -8.86 -24.54 -17.03
C ASN A 451 -9.79 -23.84 -18.05
N ALA A 452 -11.09 -24.14 -18.02
CA ALA A 452 -12.03 -23.75 -19.08
C ALA A 452 -12.20 -22.23 -19.25
N LEU A 453 -11.92 -21.46 -18.19
CA LEU A 453 -11.99 -20.01 -18.16
C LEU A 453 -10.62 -19.32 -18.08
N GLY A 454 -9.55 -20.11 -18.01
CA GLY A 454 -8.17 -19.64 -17.83
C GLY A 454 -7.22 -20.82 -17.76
N SER A 455 -6.29 -20.90 -18.72
CA SER A 455 -5.41 -22.06 -18.91
C SER A 455 -3.94 -21.75 -18.75
N ALA A 456 -3.59 -20.54 -18.30
CA ALA A 456 -2.21 -20.26 -17.97
C ALA A 456 -1.78 -21.06 -16.72
N VAL A 457 -0.47 -21.29 -16.61
CA VAL A 457 0.11 -21.90 -15.41
C VAL A 457 0.02 -20.89 -14.27
N GLY A 458 -0.51 -21.29 -13.12
CA GLY A 458 -0.72 -20.39 -11.98
C GLY A 458 -1.79 -19.32 -12.20
N ASP A 459 -2.70 -19.53 -13.15
CA ASP A 459 -3.78 -18.61 -13.48
C ASP A 459 -4.78 -18.45 -12.32
N ASN A 460 -5.53 -17.35 -12.36
CA ASN A 460 -6.35 -16.88 -11.26
C ASN A 460 -7.84 -16.83 -11.60
N LYS A 461 -8.28 -17.61 -12.59
CA LYS A 461 -9.64 -17.60 -13.11
C LYS A 461 -10.57 -18.55 -12.35
N LEU A 462 -11.87 -18.33 -12.53
CA LEU A 462 -12.95 -19.08 -11.92
C LEU A 462 -12.83 -20.56 -12.25
N GLY A 463 -12.64 -21.37 -11.20
CA GLY A 463 -12.50 -22.82 -11.32
C GLY A 463 -11.05 -23.32 -11.35
N ASN A 464 -10.03 -22.46 -11.44
CA ASN A 464 -8.64 -22.88 -11.28
C ASN A 464 -8.33 -23.35 -9.85
N TYR A 465 -9.13 -22.91 -8.87
CA TYR A 465 -9.04 -23.31 -7.47
C TYR A 465 -10.27 -24.10 -7.03
N ALA A 466 -10.05 -25.16 -6.25
CA ALA A 466 -11.07 -25.84 -5.49
C ALA A 466 -10.83 -25.63 -3.99
N TYR A 467 -11.89 -25.39 -3.22
CA TYR A 467 -11.77 -25.08 -1.80
C TYR A 467 -12.39 -26.16 -0.94
N VAL A 468 -11.61 -26.63 0.03
CA VAL A 468 -12.02 -27.66 0.98
C VAL A 468 -11.97 -27.10 2.40
N ARG A 469 -13.10 -27.11 3.09
CA ARG A 469 -13.23 -26.72 4.49
C ARG A 469 -12.93 -27.92 5.39
N LEU A 470 -12.10 -27.71 6.41
CA LEU A 470 -11.69 -28.72 7.39
C LEU A 470 -11.87 -28.18 8.81
N SER A 471 -12.70 -28.85 9.60
CA SER A 471 -12.83 -28.59 11.05
C SER A 471 -11.89 -29.50 11.83
N VAL A 472 -10.92 -28.91 12.52
CA VAL A 472 -9.97 -29.64 13.37
C VAL A 472 -10.45 -29.58 14.81
N LEU A 473 -10.61 -30.75 15.44
CA LEU A 473 -11.07 -30.85 16.83
C LEU A 473 -9.94 -31.18 17.81
N VAL A 474 -8.86 -31.78 17.32
CA VAL A 474 -7.73 -32.25 18.13
C VAL A 474 -6.43 -31.71 17.55
N ALA A 475 -5.59 -31.14 18.42
CA ALA A 475 -4.26 -30.69 18.05
C ALA A 475 -3.35 -31.89 17.73
N LYS A 476 -2.87 -31.97 16.48
CA LYS A 476 -1.85 -32.94 16.06
C LYS A 476 -1.25 -32.56 14.71
N ALA A 477 -0.21 -33.28 14.29
CA ALA A 477 0.21 -33.27 12.90
C ALA A 477 -0.78 -34.10 12.08
N TYR A 478 -1.41 -33.47 11.09
CA TYR A 478 -2.26 -34.12 10.10
C TYR A 478 -1.45 -34.37 8.84
N GLN A 479 -1.50 -35.59 8.32
CA GLN A 479 -0.98 -35.86 6.99
C GLN A 479 -2.04 -35.48 5.97
N ILE A 480 -1.83 -34.35 5.30
CA ILE A 480 -2.68 -33.88 4.21
C ILE A 480 -2.15 -34.46 2.90
N SER A 481 -3.06 -34.98 2.06
CA SER A 481 -2.73 -35.51 0.74
C SER A 481 -3.78 -35.09 -0.28
N VAL A 482 -3.32 -34.72 -1.47
CA VAL A 482 -4.12 -34.44 -2.67
C VAL A 482 -3.60 -35.38 -3.77
N THR A 483 -4.43 -36.31 -4.22
CA THR A 483 -4.02 -37.35 -5.19
C THR A 483 -5.04 -37.53 -6.29
N GLY A 484 -4.62 -37.81 -7.52
CA GLY A 484 -5.51 -38.01 -8.67
C GLY A 484 -5.08 -37.21 -9.89
N GLY A 485 -6.02 -36.92 -10.79
CA GLY A 485 -5.77 -36.13 -12.01
C GLY A 485 -4.96 -36.83 -13.12
N GLY A 486 -4.15 -37.83 -12.77
CA GLY A 486 -3.32 -38.59 -13.71
C GLY A 486 -1.89 -38.04 -13.83
N PRO A 487 -1.04 -38.65 -14.67
CA PRO A 487 0.39 -38.32 -14.72
C PRO A 487 0.72 -36.96 -15.35
N ALA A 488 -0.27 -36.25 -15.90
CA ALA A 488 -0.09 -34.94 -16.53
C ALA A 488 -0.38 -33.76 -15.58
N THR A 489 -0.88 -34.05 -14.37
CA THR A 489 -1.33 -33.05 -13.39
C THR A 489 -0.30 -32.86 -12.30
N ASP A 490 -0.31 -31.69 -11.68
CA ASP A 490 0.61 -31.29 -10.63
C ASP A 490 -0.21 -30.63 -9.51
N PRO A 491 -0.85 -31.45 -8.63
CA PRO A 491 -1.73 -30.90 -7.61
C PRO A 491 -0.93 -30.11 -6.58
N ASP A 492 -1.31 -28.87 -6.34
CA ASP A 492 -0.74 -28.06 -5.26
C ASP A 492 -1.80 -27.76 -4.22
N PHE A 493 -1.40 -27.46 -2.99
CA PHE A 493 -2.32 -26.91 -2.01
C PHE A 493 -1.70 -25.92 -1.03
N ARG A 494 -2.55 -25.00 -0.56
CA ARG A 494 -2.26 -24.11 0.57
C ARG A 494 -3.33 -24.27 1.64
N VAL A 495 -2.91 -24.28 2.90
CA VAL A 495 -3.76 -24.36 4.08
C VAL A 495 -3.87 -22.98 4.71
N TYR A 496 -5.10 -22.51 4.89
CA TYR A 496 -5.42 -21.22 5.48
C TYR A 496 -6.16 -21.41 6.81
N ASN A 497 -5.97 -20.46 7.72
CA ASN A 497 -6.88 -20.20 8.84
C ASN A 497 -7.19 -18.69 8.91
N ALA A 498 -7.73 -18.22 10.04
CA ALA A 498 -8.02 -16.79 10.27
C ALA A 498 -6.77 -15.88 10.21
N SER A 499 -5.57 -16.42 10.39
CA SER A 499 -4.30 -15.68 10.35
C SER A 499 -3.64 -15.67 8.97
N GLY A 500 -4.27 -16.27 7.95
CA GLY A 500 -3.72 -16.40 6.59
C GLY A 500 -3.19 -17.80 6.32
N VAL A 501 -2.17 -17.90 5.46
CA VAL A 501 -1.54 -19.18 5.07
C VAL A 501 -0.72 -19.73 6.23
N VAL A 502 -1.01 -20.96 6.65
CA VAL A 502 -0.28 -21.66 7.72
C VAL A 502 0.56 -22.83 7.22
N ALA A 503 0.27 -23.35 6.02
CA ALA A 503 1.08 -24.37 5.35
C ALA A 503 0.86 -24.34 3.84
N LYS A 504 1.81 -24.90 3.10
CA LYS A 504 1.72 -25.11 1.65
C LYS A 504 2.50 -26.34 1.22
N ALA A 505 2.10 -26.94 0.12
CA ALA A 505 2.79 -28.02 -0.58
C ALA A 505 2.67 -27.75 -2.09
N GLU A 506 3.83 -27.67 -2.76
CA GLU A 506 4.03 -27.18 -4.13
C GLU A 506 5.16 -27.96 -4.86
N ALA A 507 5.26 -29.26 -4.60
CA ALA A 507 6.23 -30.18 -5.17
C ALA A 507 5.74 -30.67 -6.53
N VAL A 508 6.67 -30.72 -7.49
CA VAL A 508 6.42 -31.06 -8.91
C VAL A 508 6.09 -32.55 -9.17
N ALA A 509 5.57 -33.27 -8.19
CA ALA A 509 5.31 -34.70 -8.25
C ALA A 509 3.99 -34.98 -9.01
N PRO A 510 4.02 -35.72 -10.14
CA PRO A 510 2.82 -35.90 -10.94
C PRO A 510 1.67 -36.58 -10.19
N GLY A 511 0.50 -35.95 -10.20
CA GLY A 511 -0.77 -36.48 -9.71
C GLY A 511 -0.83 -36.74 -8.19
N SER A 512 0.13 -36.23 -7.42
CA SER A 512 0.16 -36.42 -5.97
C SER A 512 0.94 -35.32 -5.27
N GLU A 513 0.35 -34.79 -4.21
CA GLU A 513 1.01 -33.88 -3.30
C GLU A 513 0.61 -34.19 -1.85
N SER A 514 1.55 -34.02 -0.91
CA SER A 514 1.31 -34.28 0.50
C SER A 514 2.22 -33.48 1.42
N ALA A 515 1.68 -33.07 2.57
CA ALA A 515 2.47 -32.46 3.63
C ALA A 515 1.95 -32.86 5.02
N SER A 516 2.88 -32.99 5.97
CA SER A 516 2.56 -33.12 7.39
C SER A 516 2.41 -31.73 7.98
N VAL A 517 1.21 -31.40 8.47
CA VAL A 517 0.87 -30.05 8.94
C VAL A 517 0.39 -30.11 10.38
N ALA A 518 1.06 -29.39 11.28
CA ALA A 518 0.62 -29.25 12.66
C ALA A 518 -0.59 -28.31 12.73
N LEU A 519 -1.75 -28.85 13.05
CA LEU A 519 -3.00 -28.09 13.18
C LEU A 519 -3.48 -28.13 14.62
N THR A 520 -3.95 -27.00 15.12
CA THR A 520 -4.67 -26.87 16.41
C THR A 520 -6.18 -26.82 16.18
N PRO A 521 -7.02 -27.01 17.22
CA PRO A 521 -8.47 -26.93 17.06
C PRO A 521 -8.92 -25.62 16.43
N GLY A 522 -9.77 -25.71 15.40
CA GLY A 522 -10.20 -24.56 14.62
C GLY A 522 -10.66 -24.93 13.22
N GLU A 523 -11.03 -23.90 12.45
CA GLU A 523 -11.47 -24.01 11.07
C GLU A 523 -10.34 -23.68 10.10
N TYR A 524 -10.18 -24.52 9.09
CA TYR A 524 -9.16 -24.38 8.05
C TYR A 524 -9.77 -24.49 6.66
N VAL A 525 -9.10 -23.89 5.68
CA VAL A 525 -9.42 -24.03 4.26
C VAL A 525 -8.19 -24.54 3.53
N LEU A 526 -8.35 -25.60 2.74
CA LEU A 526 -7.38 -26.01 1.74
C LEU A 526 -7.81 -25.39 0.40
N ALA A 527 -6.97 -24.55 -0.19
CA ALA A 527 -7.09 -24.16 -1.58
C ALA A 527 -6.25 -25.12 -2.42
N VAL A 528 -6.91 -25.91 -3.26
CA VAL A 528 -6.32 -26.95 -4.11
C VAL A 528 -6.28 -26.43 -5.55
N THR A 529 -5.14 -26.61 -6.22
CA THR A 529 -4.91 -26.26 -7.62
C THR A 529 -4.30 -27.42 -8.38
N ASP A 530 -4.33 -27.36 -9.71
CA ASP A 530 -3.45 -28.13 -10.60
C ASP A 530 -2.50 -27.13 -11.24
N TYR A 531 -1.24 -27.08 -10.81
CA TYR A 531 -0.25 -26.09 -11.28
C TYR A 531 -0.12 -26.12 -12.81
N GLN A 532 -0.15 -27.32 -13.39
CA GLN A 532 -0.04 -27.51 -14.84
C GLN A 532 -1.30 -27.06 -15.59
N ASN A 533 -2.48 -27.14 -14.95
CA ASN A 533 -3.78 -26.63 -15.41
C ASN A 533 -4.12 -26.98 -16.88
N LYS A 534 -3.85 -28.22 -17.31
CA LYS A 534 -3.92 -28.61 -18.74
C LYS A 534 -5.28 -29.13 -19.22
N ALA A 535 -6.23 -29.37 -18.33
CA ALA A 535 -7.51 -29.99 -18.68
C ALA A 535 -8.72 -29.12 -18.29
N SER A 536 -9.79 -29.25 -19.08
CA SER A 536 -11.07 -28.59 -18.84
C SER A 536 -11.74 -29.06 -17.55
N SER A 537 -11.35 -30.20 -17.01
CA SER A 537 -11.69 -30.64 -15.65
C SER A 537 -10.67 -31.66 -15.16
N THR A 538 -10.02 -31.37 -14.03
CA THR A 538 -9.12 -32.28 -13.31
C THR A 538 -9.70 -32.51 -11.92
N CYS A 539 -9.83 -33.76 -11.47
CA CYS A 539 -10.38 -34.08 -10.15
C CYS A 539 -9.40 -34.86 -9.29
N PHE A 540 -9.33 -34.46 -8.02
CA PHE A 540 -8.47 -35.07 -7.01
C PHE A 540 -9.30 -35.66 -5.85
N THR A 541 -8.65 -36.53 -5.09
CA THR A 541 -9.07 -37.00 -3.78
C THR A 541 -8.22 -36.32 -2.73
N VAL A 542 -8.86 -35.67 -1.76
CA VAL A 542 -8.21 -34.94 -0.67
C VAL A 542 -8.45 -35.65 0.65
N SER A 543 -7.42 -35.83 1.47
CA SER A 543 -7.55 -36.40 2.83
C SER A 543 -6.69 -35.65 3.84
N ALA A 544 -7.07 -35.70 5.12
CA ALA A 544 -6.29 -35.19 6.25
C ALA A 544 -6.36 -36.19 7.41
N ASN A 545 -5.30 -36.97 7.62
CA ASN A 545 -5.28 -38.11 8.56
C ASN A 545 -4.49 -37.82 9.84
#